data_AF-A0A2M7GZ38-F1
#
_entry.id   AF-A0A2M7GZ38-F1
#
_cell.length_a   1.000
_cell.length_b   1.000
_cell.length_c   1.000
_cell.angle_alpha   90.00
_cell.angle_beta   90.00
_cell.angle_gamma   90.00
#
_symmetry.space_group_name_H-M   'P 1'
#
loop_
_entity.id
_entity.type
_entity.pdbx_description
1 polymer ?
#
loop_
_entity_poly.entity_id
_entity_poly.type
_entity_poly.pdbx_seq_one_letter_code
_entity_poly.pdbx_strand_id
1 'polypeptide(L)'
;MLVVLLSSYFLIRGTITLSAQDLAELSKPKWGYHLGVAKNLVHQRSDTKIGFSLLLLSFFLQLINMLWPMKIGDFAVNKKGVFLAIIASILVFFIANSTSHFMSKVSYKKVESILKSD
;
A
#
# COMPACT_ATOMS: atom_id res chain seq x y z
N MET A 1 8.08 0.76 16.07
CA MET A 1 8.03 0.08 14.76
C MET A 1 7.28 -1.24 14.80
N LEU A 2 7.50 -2.11 15.79
CA LEU A 2 6.66 -3.29 16.02
C LEU A 2 5.15 -2.96 16.10
N VAL A 3 4.76 -1.93 16.85
CA VAL A 3 3.35 -1.49 16.94
C VAL A 3 2.78 -1.05 15.58
N VAL A 4 3.59 -0.41 14.73
CA VAL A 4 3.18 0.03 13.38
C VAL A 4 2.96 -1.18 12.47
N LEU A 5 3.85 -2.18 12.54
CA LEU A 5 3.71 -3.43 11.80
C LEU A 5 2.49 -4.25 12.26
N LEU A 6 2.25 -4.33 13.57
CA LEU A 6 1.07 -5.00 14.12
C LEU A 6 -0.22 -4.27 13.71
N SER A 7 -0.24 -2.94 13.74
CA SER A 7 -1.39 -2.15 13.31
C SER A 7 -1.67 -2.32 11.81
N SER A 8 -0.62 -2.36 10.99
CA SER A 8 -0.77 -2.54 9.54
C SER A 8 -1.27 -3.94 9.18
N TYR A 9 -0.97 -4.97 9.98
CA TYR A 9 -1.56 -6.30 9.84
C TYR A 9 -3.08 -6.28 9.97
N PHE A 10 -3.62 -5.58 10.97
CA PHE A 10 -5.08 -5.44 11.13
C PHE A 10 -5.70 -4.68 9.95
N LEU A 11 -5.04 -3.62 9.47
CA LEU A 11 -5.51 -2.84 8.31
C LEU A 11 -5.55 -3.65 7.03
N ILE A 12 -4.49 -4.41 6.73
CA ILE A 12 -4.47 -5.23 5.50
C ILE A 12 -5.42 -6.42 5.61
N ARG A 13 -5.57 -7.05 6.78
CA ARG A 13 -6.49 -8.18 6.97
C ARG A 13 -7.94 -7.80 6.63
N GLY A 14 -8.38 -6.60 7.03
CA GLY A 14 -9.72 -6.09 6.70
C GLY A 14 -9.93 -5.85 5.20
N THR A 15 -8.84 -5.64 4.45
CA THR A 15 -8.89 -5.13 3.08
C THR A 15 -8.49 -6.18 2.03
N ILE A 16 -7.65 -7.15 2.40
CA ILE A 16 -7.15 -8.20 1.51
C ILE A 16 -8.24 -9.23 1.22
N THR A 17 -9.08 -9.49 2.23
CA THR A 17 -10.19 -10.46 2.24
C THR A 17 -11.32 -10.06 1.30
N LEU A 18 -11.49 -8.76 1.03
CA LEU A 18 -12.54 -8.26 0.13
C LEU A 18 -12.28 -8.73 -1.30
N SER A 19 -13.18 -9.56 -1.83
CA SER A 19 -13.17 -10.03 -3.21
C SER A 19 -13.63 -8.93 -4.19
N ALA A 20 -13.54 -9.17 -5.51
CA ALA A 20 -14.11 -8.23 -6.47
C ALA A 20 -15.66 -8.24 -6.43
N GLN A 21 -16.27 -9.38 -6.08
CA GLN A 21 -17.71 -9.45 -5.83
C GLN A 21 -18.09 -8.63 -4.60
N ASP A 22 -17.38 -8.78 -3.49
CA ASP A 22 -17.69 -8.05 -2.25
C ASP A 22 -17.60 -6.53 -2.48
N LEU A 23 -16.60 -6.08 -3.24
CA LEU A 23 -16.45 -4.67 -3.60
C LEU A 23 -17.58 -4.18 -4.52
N ALA A 24 -18.06 -5.03 -5.42
CA ALA A 24 -19.22 -4.73 -6.26
C ALA A 24 -20.49 -4.62 -5.40
N GLU A 25 -20.74 -5.58 -4.52
CA GLU A 25 -21.88 -5.59 -3.60
C GLU A 25 -21.87 -4.38 -2.66
N LEU A 26 -20.72 -4.05 -2.06
CA LEU A 26 -20.55 -2.87 -1.21
C LEU A 26 -20.79 -1.55 -1.96
N SER A 27 -20.69 -1.55 -3.29
CA SER A 27 -20.96 -0.40 -4.14
C SER A 27 -22.40 -0.30 -4.66
N LYS A 28 -23.24 -1.30 -4.37
CA LYS A 28 -24.67 -1.31 -4.68
C LYS A 28 -25.49 -0.81 -3.48
N PRO A 29 -25.97 0.45 -3.46
CA PRO A 29 -27.06 0.82 -2.56
C PRO A 29 -28.37 0.10 -2.90
N LYS A 30 -29.35 0.18 -2.00
CA LYS A 30 -30.70 -0.41 -2.12
C LYS A 30 -31.47 -0.10 -3.43
N TRP A 31 -31.01 0.89 -4.22
CA TRP A 31 -31.71 1.41 -5.41
C TRP A 31 -30.78 1.63 -6.63
N GLY A 32 -29.64 0.93 -6.73
CA GLY A 32 -28.75 1.02 -7.90
C GLY A 32 -27.29 0.69 -7.58
N TYR A 33 -26.35 1.09 -8.45
CA TYR A 33 -24.90 1.01 -8.20
C TYR A 33 -24.23 2.38 -8.34
N HIS A 34 -23.26 2.68 -7.47
CA HIS A 34 -22.47 3.91 -7.55
C HIS A 34 -21.03 3.59 -7.97
N LEU A 35 -20.70 3.86 -9.24
CA LEU A 35 -19.35 3.67 -9.79
C LEU A 35 -18.28 4.45 -9.04
N GLY A 36 -18.62 5.61 -8.48
CA GLY A 36 -17.70 6.40 -7.63
C GLY A 36 -17.29 5.67 -6.35
N VAL A 37 -18.24 4.98 -5.70
CA VAL A 37 -17.96 4.19 -4.49
C VAL A 37 -17.10 2.97 -4.84
N ALA A 38 -17.44 2.25 -5.92
CA ALA A 38 -16.65 1.14 -6.42
C ALA A 38 -15.19 1.55 -6.71
N LYS A 39 -15.00 2.69 -7.38
CA LYS A 39 -13.67 3.24 -7.69
C LYS A 39 -12.87 3.54 -6.42
N ASN A 40 -13.50 4.19 -5.44
CA ASN A 40 -12.84 4.55 -4.18
C ASN A 40 -12.44 3.30 -3.37
N LEU A 41 -13.35 2.32 -3.25
CA LEU A 41 -13.07 1.06 -2.55
C LEU A 41 -11.92 0.27 -3.22
N VAL A 42 -11.89 0.25 -4.55
CA VAL A 42 -10.81 -0.38 -5.31
C VAL A 42 -9.47 0.34 -5.14
N HIS A 43 -9.47 1.68 -5.14
CA HIS A 43 -8.26 2.46 -4.86
C HIS A 43 -7.76 2.21 -3.44
N GLN A 44 -8.64 2.32 -2.45
CA GLN A 44 -8.32 2.07 -1.05
C GLN A 44 -7.71 0.67 -0.85
N ARG A 45 -8.26 -0.34 -1.53
CA ARG A 45 -7.72 -1.70 -1.47
C ARG A 45 -6.30 -1.80 -2.00
N SER A 46 -6.03 -1.18 -3.15
CA SER A 46 -4.70 -1.21 -3.76
C SER A 46 -3.69 -0.42 -2.92
N ASP A 47 -4.08 0.78 -2.46
CA ASP A 47 -3.24 1.63 -1.62
C ASP A 47 -2.89 0.94 -0.30
N THR A 48 -3.85 0.24 0.32
CA THR A 48 -3.62 -0.51 1.56
C THR A 48 -2.63 -1.65 1.34
N LYS A 49 -2.72 -2.39 0.22
CA LYS A 49 -1.77 -3.46 -0.12
C LYS A 49 -0.35 -2.92 -0.32
N ILE A 50 -0.21 -1.87 -1.12
CA ILE A 50 1.09 -1.26 -1.40
C ILE A 50 1.68 -0.62 -0.14
N GLY A 51 0.87 0.11 0.62
CA GLY A 51 1.27 0.71 1.89
C GLY A 51 1.76 -0.34 2.89
N PHE A 52 1.07 -1.48 3.01
CA PHE A 52 1.52 -2.59 3.84
C PHE A 52 2.88 -3.16 3.37
N SER A 53 3.06 -3.37 2.06
CA SER A 53 4.35 -3.84 1.52
C SER A 53 5.49 -2.86 1.81
N LEU A 54 5.26 -1.55 1.70
CA LEU A 54 6.24 -0.53 2.05
C LEU A 54 6.57 -0.53 3.55
N LEU A 55 5.56 -0.72 4.42
CA LEU A 55 5.79 -0.85 5.86
C LEU A 55 6.62 -2.08 6.21
N LEU A 56 6.37 -3.20 5.54
CA LEU A 56 7.12 -4.44 5.71
C LEU A 56 8.59 -4.26 5.26
N LEU A 57 8.80 -3.61 4.11
CA LEU A 57 10.13 -3.24 3.63
C LEU A 57 10.85 -2.31 4.62
N SER A 58 10.16 -1.28 5.11
CA SER A 58 10.70 -0.34 6.10
C SER A 58 11.11 -1.05 7.39
N PHE A 59 10.29 -1.99 7.87
CA PHE A 59 10.60 -2.81 9.04
C PHE A 59 11.88 -3.63 8.83
N PHE A 60 12.02 -4.30 7.69
CA PHE A 60 13.24 -5.08 7.40
C PHE A 60 14.48 -4.20 7.27
N LEU A 61 14.38 -3.05 6.60
CA LEU A 61 15.51 -2.11 6.49
C LEU A 61 15.99 -1.64 7.87
N GLN A 62 15.05 -1.37 8.77
CA GLN A 62 15.37 -0.98 10.15
C GLN A 62 15.94 -2.13 10.96
N LEU A 63 15.41 -3.35 10.79
CA LEU A 63 15.94 -4.55 11.44
C LEU A 63 17.39 -4.81 11.01
N ILE A 64 17.68 -4.72 9.70
CA ILE A 64 19.03 -4.85 9.15
C ILE A 64 19.95 -3.78 9.74
N ASN A 65 19.49 -2.52 9.79
CA ASN A 65 20.27 -1.43 10.37
C ASN A 65 20.57 -1.64 11.87
N MET A 66 19.62 -2.17 12.63
CA MET A 66 19.83 -2.49 14.05
C MET A 66 20.78 -3.67 14.28
N LEU A 67 20.75 -4.67 13.39
CA LEU A 67 21.64 -5.83 13.46
C LEU A 67 23.05 -5.53 12.91
N TRP A 68 23.22 -4.41 12.21
CA TRP A 68 24.50 -4.00 11.68
C TRP A 68 25.42 -3.50 12.82
N PRO A 69 26.64 -4.04 12.97
CA PRO A 69 27.56 -3.58 13.99
C PRO A 69 28.04 -2.17 13.66
N MET A 70 27.49 -1.16 14.34
CA MET A 70 27.90 0.24 14.17
C MET A 70 29.25 0.48 14.85
N LYS A 71 30.22 1.01 14.12
CA LYS A 71 31.49 1.48 14.71
C LYS A 71 31.31 2.92 15.19
N ILE A 72 32.05 3.33 16.22
CA ILE A 72 31.96 4.68 16.81
C ILE A 72 32.26 5.81 15.80
N GLY A 73 32.95 5.52 14.69
CA GLY A 73 33.17 6.46 13.58
C GLY A 73 31.94 6.68 12.67
N ASP A 74 30.94 5.81 12.73
CA ASP A 74 29.73 5.87 11.89
C ASP A 74 28.65 6.82 12.45
N PHE A 75 28.84 7.36 13.66
CA PHE A 75 27.91 8.33 14.26
C PHE A 75 27.99 9.72 13.63
N ALA A 76 28.99 9.99 12.79
CA ALA A 76 29.06 11.23 12.03
C ALA A 76 27.99 11.24 10.92
N VAL A 77 27.17 12.30 10.87
CA VAL A 77 26.14 12.45 9.84
C VAL A 77 26.78 12.55 8.46
N ASN A 78 26.67 11.49 7.67
CA ASN A 78 27.12 11.48 6.28
C ASN A 78 26.10 12.21 5.39
N LYS A 79 26.37 13.48 5.09
CA LYS A 79 25.53 14.34 4.23
C LYS A 79 25.22 13.70 2.86
N LYS A 80 26.18 12.97 2.27
CA LYS A 80 25.98 12.26 0.99
C LYS A 80 24.99 11.10 1.16
N GLY A 81 25.10 10.36 2.26
CA GLY A 81 24.18 9.27 2.61
C GLY A 81 22.75 9.76 2.80
N VAL A 82 22.56 10.88 3.50
CA VAL A 82 21.23 11.49 3.70
C VAL A 82 20.63 11.92 2.36
N PHE A 83 21.41 12.59 1.50
CA PHE A 83 20.94 13.02 0.19
C PHE A 83 20.53 11.83 -0.69
N LEU A 84 21.34 10.76 -0.71
CA LEU A 84 21.03 9.54 -1.45
C LEU A 84 19.75 8.87 -0.92
N ALA A 85 19.56 8.82 0.40
CA ALA A 85 18.36 8.26 1.02
C ALA A 85 17.09 9.03 0.64
N ILE A 86 17.16 10.36 0.53
CA ILE A 86 16.04 11.20 0.07
C ILE A 86 15.69 10.88 -1.38
N ILE A 87 16.67 10.82 -2.28
CA ILE A 87 16.44 10.46 -3.69
C ILE A 87 15.84 9.06 -3.81
N ALA A 88 16.40 8.09 -3.09
CA ALA A 88 15.88 6.73 -3.08
C ALA A 88 14.43 6.67 -2.58
N SER A 89 14.09 7.43 -1.54
CA SER A 89 12.73 7.52 -1.00
C SER A 89 11.73 8.10 -2.00
N ILE A 90 12.14 9.15 -2.73
CA ILE A 90 11.33 9.74 -3.80
C ILE A 90 11.08 8.71 -4.91
N LEU A 91 12.10 7.99 -5.36
CA LEU A 91 11.96 6.96 -6.38
C LEU A 91 11.02 5.83 -5.93
N VAL A 92 11.19 5.32 -4.71
CA VAL A 92 10.32 4.29 -4.13
C VAL A 92 8.87 4.77 -4.06
N PHE A 93 8.64 6.03 -3.69
CA PHE A 93 7.31 6.62 -3.67
C PHE A 93 6.65 6.65 -5.05
N PHE A 94 7.37 7.10 -6.09
CA PHE A 94 6.83 7.14 -7.45
C PHE A 94 6.52 5.75 -8.01
N ILE A 95 7.39 4.77 -7.75
CA ILE A 95 7.17 3.38 -8.14
C ILE A 95 5.92 2.84 -7.43
N ALA A 96 5.84 2.98 -6.12
CA ALA A 96 4.72 2.51 -5.32
C ALA A 96 3.38 3.13 -5.76
N ASN A 97 3.36 4.45 -5.99
CA ASN A 97 2.18 5.15 -6.47
C ASN A 97 1.73 4.65 -7.85
N SER A 98 2.68 4.46 -8.77
CA SER A 98 2.40 3.94 -10.12
C SER A 98 1.86 2.52 -10.07
N THR A 99 2.45 1.66 -9.25
CA THR A 99 1.98 0.27 -9.04
C THR A 99 0.59 0.25 -8.43
N SER A 100 0.31 1.07 -7.41
CA SER A 100 -1.04 1.15 -6.81
C SER A 100 -2.09 1.57 -7.84
N HIS A 101 -1.76 2.57 -8.66
CA HIS A 101 -2.66 3.06 -9.69
C HIS A 101 -2.94 1.99 -10.77
N PHE A 102 -1.91 1.25 -11.19
CA PHE A 102 -2.06 0.14 -12.13
C PHE A 102 -2.92 -0.99 -11.56
N MET A 103 -2.63 -1.44 -10.34
CA MET A 103 -3.41 -2.48 -9.65
C MET A 103 -4.88 -2.07 -9.51
N SER A 104 -5.12 -0.82 -9.15
CA SER A 104 -6.47 -0.27 -9.02
C SER A 104 -7.23 -0.28 -10.34
N LYS A 105 -6.59 0.12 -11.44
CA LYS A 105 -7.22 0.08 -12.78
C LYS A 105 -7.64 -1.34 -13.17
N VAL A 106 -6.77 -2.33 -12.93
CA VAL A 106 -7.07 -3.74 -13.23
C VAL A 106 -8.22 -4.25 -12.37
N SER A 107 -8.20 -3.97 -11.06
CA SER A 107 -9.26 -4.37 -10.15
C SER A 107 -10.58 -3.67 -10.44
N TYR A 108 -10.55 -2.39 -10.83
CA TYR A 108 -11.76 -1.63 -11.16
C TYR A 108 -12.48 -2.20 -12.37
N LYS A 109 -11.75 -2.55 -13.42
CA LYS A 109 -12.34 -3.20 -14.61
C LYS A 109 -13.10 -4.49 -14.27
N LYS A 110 -12.59 -5.28 -13.32
CA LYS A 110 -13.25 -6.51 -12.87
C LYS A 110 -14.53 -6.22 -12.08
N VAL A 111 -14.50 -5.22 -11.20
CA VAL A 111 -15.70 -4.79 -10.44
C VAL A 111 -16.75 -4.20 -11.39
N GLU A 112 -16.34 -3.37 -12.35
CA GLU A 112 -17.22 -2.77 -13.35
C GLU A 112 -17.89 -3.83 -14.24
N SER A 113 -17.17 -4.89 -14.65
CA SER A 113 -17.78 -5.98 -15.42
C SER A 113 -18.86 -6.73 -14.63
N ILE A 114 -18.67 -6.91 -13.33
CA ILE A 114 -19.66 -7.57 -12.45
C ILE A 114 -20.90 -6.68 -12.27
N LEU A 115 -20.70 -5.37 -12.05
CA LEU A 115 -21.81 -4.41 -11.91
C LEU A 115 -22.64 -4.24 -13.18
N LYS A 116 -22.09 -4.54 -14.35
CA LYS A 116 -22.80 -4.46 -15.65
C LYS A 116 -23.43 -5.77 -16.08
N SER A 117 -23.05 -6.90 -15.48
CA SER A 117 -23.62 -8.22 -15.77
C SER A 117 -24.83 -8.58 -14.91
N ASP A 118 -25.00 -7.87 -13.79
CA ASP A 118 -26.18 -7.93 -12.91
C ASP A 118 -27.20 -6.85 -13.27
#